data_AF-A0A6N7XU98-F1
#
_entry.id   AF-A0A6N7XU98-F1
#
_cell.length_a   1.000
_cell.length_b   1.000
_cell.length_c   1.000
_cell.angle_alpha   90.00
_cell.angle_beta   90.00
_cell.angle_gamma   90.00
#
_symmetry.space_group_name_H-M   'P 1'
#
loop_
_entity.id
_entity.type
_entity.pdbx_description
1 polymer ?
#
loop_
_entity_poly.entity_id
_entity_poly.type
_entity_poly.pdbx_seq_one_letter_code
_entity_poly.pdbx_strand_id
1 'polypeptide(L)'
;MDNKKQEIISLLDTMDNNTLEWLLYLIKLRHKSGDNINYSMNPDVKEIWDKACKLMEVELTEVSYNTWIKGIVPIEIAESNFKLGIVNQFNKEIIERRYIKLIEDALFYVTDINFDVEFIV
;
A
#
# COMPACT_ATOMS: atom_id res chain seq x y z
N MET A 1 25.75 -7.89 -25.04
CA MET A 1 25.23 -7.35 -23.76
C MET A 1 23.75 -6.99 -23.85
N ASP A 2 23.11 -7.17 -25.03
CA ASP A 2 21.78 -6.61 -25.34
C ASP A 2 20.59 -7.56 -25.20
N ASN A 3 20.80 -8.85 -24.96
CA ASN A 3 19.71 -9.83 -25.03
C ASN A 3 18.69 -9.65 -23.87
N LYS A 4 19.18 -9.48 -22.64
CA LYS A 4 18.33 -9.37 -21.45
C LYS A 4 17.49 -8.10 -21.38
N LYS A 5 18.00 -6.97 -21.88
CA LYS A 5 17.26 -5.70 -21.88
C LYS A 5 16.06 -5.77 -22.83
N GLN A 6 16.24 -6.42 -23.97
CA GLN A 6 15.18 -6.59 -24.97
C GLN A 6 14.11 -7.58 -24.50
N GLU A 7 14.51 -8.65 -23.82
CA GLU A 7 13.59 -9.59 -23.18
C GLU A 7 12.70 -8.89 -22.13
N ILE A 8 13.28 -8.02 -21.30
CA ILE A 8 12.52 -7.23 -20.31
C ILE A 8 11.51 -6.29 -20.98
N ILE A 9 11.93 -5.58 -22.03
CA ILE A 9 11.05 -4.65 -22.76
C ILE A 9 9.87 -5.41 -23.38
N SER A 10 10.13 -6.56 -23.99
CA SER A 10 9.07 -7.41 -24.56
C SER A 10 8.06 -7.90 -23.52
N LEU A 11 8.48 -8.16 -22.28
CA LEU A 11 7.58 -8.56 -21.21
C LEU A 11 6.73 -7.38 -20.72
N LEU A 12 7.32 -6.20 -20.59
CA LEU A 12 6.61 -4.98 -20.18
C LEU A 12 5.53 -4.59 -21.18
N ASP A 13 5.77 -4.79 -22.47
CA ASP A 13 4.80 -4.50 -23.54
C ASP A 13 3.55 -5.40 -23.49
N THR A 14 3.60 -6.51 -22.75
CA THR A 14 2.46 -7.44 -22.57
C THR A 14 1.62 -7.19 -21.32
N MET A 15 2.06 -6.28 -20.44
CA MET A 15 1.41 -5.97 -19.17
C MET A 15 0.35 -4.87 -19.32
N ASP A 16 -0.68 -4.90 -18.48
CA ASP A 16 -1.66 -3.83 -18.45
C ASP A 16 -1.14 -2.56 -17.73
N ASN A 17 -1.76 -1.41 -18.03
CA ASN A 17 -1.31 -0.12 -17.53
C ASN A 17 -1.33 0.02 -16.00
N ASN A 18 -2.21 -0.69 -15.28
CA ASN A 18 -2.24 -0.61 -13.82
C ASN A 18 -1.04 -1.37 -13.21
N THR A 19 -0.65 -2.48 -13.85
CA THR A 19 0.54 -3.26 -13.47
C THR A 19 1.83 -2.48 -13.77
N LEU A 20 1.89 -1.75 -14.88
CA LEU A 20 3.04 -0.90 -15.23
C LEU A 20 3.20 0.31 -14.31
N GLU A 21 2.11 0.98 -13.95
CA GLU A 21 2.15 2.10 -12.98
C GLU A 21 2.58 1.63 -11.59
N TRP A 22 2.13 0.44 -11.16
CA TRP A 22 2.59 -0.18 -9.92
C TRP A 22 4.09 -0.53 -9.96
N LEU A 23 4.59 -1.11 -11.05
CA LEU A 23 6.02 -1.42 -11.21
C LEU A 23 6.91 -0.17 -11.21
N LEU A 24 6.45 0.92 -11.86
CA LEU A 24 7.15 2.20 -11.85
C LEU A 24 7.18 2.84 -10.46
N TYR A 25 6.11 2.67 -9.67
CA TYR A 25 6.05 3.13 -8.29
C TYR A 25 7.07 2.41 -7.38
N LEU A 26 7.19 1.08 -7.51
CA LEU A 26 8.16 0.28 -6.73
C LEU A 26 9.63 0.61 -7.04
N ILE A 27 9.94 0.88 -8.31
CA ILE A 27 11.29 1.26 -8.73
C ILE A 27 11.68 2.63 -8.15
N LYS A 28 10.71 3.55 -8.02
CA LYS A 28 10.91 4.91 -7.49
C LYS A 28 11.06 4.94 -5.96
N LEU A 29 10.40 4.04 -5.22
CA LEU A 29 10.56 3.96 -3.76
C LEU A 29 12.01 3.59 -3.37
N ARG A 30 12.65 2.73 -4.15
CA ARG A 30 14.03 2.25 -3.90
C ARG A 30 15.12 3.29 -4.15
N HIS A 31 14.85 4.39 -4.86
CA HIS A 31 15.89 5.35 -5.24
C HIS A 31 16.04 6.55 -4.27
N LYS A 32 15.30 6.59 -3.15
CA LYS A 32 15.27 7.73 -2.21
C LYS A 32 15.93 7.51 -0.83
N SER A 33 16.40 6.30 -0.52
CA SER A 33 17.27 6.02 0.63
C SER A 33 18.13 4.82 0.30
N GLY A 34 19.40 4.81 0.73
CA GLY A 34 20.37 3.75 0.45
C GLY A 34 20.11 2.42 1.15
N ASP A 35 18.89 1.89 1.06
CA ASP A 35 18.50 0.57 1.55
C ASP A 35 17.73 -0.20 0.46
N ASN A 36 18.18 -1.43 0.18
CA ASN A 36 17.55 -2.33 -0.79
C ASN A 36 16.30 -2.98 -0.19
N ILE A 37 15.12 -2.42 -0.44
CA ILE A 37 13.83 -3.02 -0.05
C ILE A 37 13.23 -3.76 -1.26
N ASN A 38 12.90 -5.05 -1.09
CA ASN A 38 12.18 -5.88 -2.07
C ASN A 38 10.67 -5.71 -1.88
N TYR A 39 9.96 -5.36 -2.94
CA TYR A 39 8.51 -5.17 -2.92
C TYR A 39 7.83 -6.31 -3.69
N SER A 40 7.12 -7.17 -2.96
CA SER A 40 6.10 -8.05 -3.53
C SER A 40 4.79 -7.76 -2.81
N MET A 41 3.92 -6.98 -3.44
CA MET A 41 2.56 -6.81 -2.96
C MET A 41 1.83 -8.14 -3.22
N ASN A 42 1.49 -8.86 -2.17
CA ASN A 42 0.64 -10.03 -2.30
C ASN A 42 -0.73 -9.55 -2.82
N PRO A 43 -1.26 -10.10 -3.94
CA PRO A 43 -2.61 -9.77 -4.43
C PRO A 43 -3.66 -9.77 -3.32
N ASP A 44 -3.54 -10.68 -2.35
CA ASP A 44 -4.43 -10.77 -1.18
C ASP A 44 -4.37 -9.52 -0.30
N VAL A 45 -3.17 -8.98 -0.06
CA VAL A 45 -2.94 -7.77 0.77
C VAL A 45 -3.57 -6.55 0.12
N LYS A 46 -3.39 -6.41 -1.20
CA LYS A 46 -3.99 -5.31 -1.96
C LYS A 46 -5.51 -5.42 -1.98
N GLU A 47 -6.05 -6.62 -2.20
CA GLU A 47 -7.49 -6.85 -2.23
C GLU A 47 -8.13 -6.55 -0.87
N ILE A 48 -7.51 -6.98 0.22
CA ILE A 48 -7.98 -6.69 1.59
C ILE A 48 -7.99 -5.17 1.83
N TRP A 49 -6.89 -4.49 1.49
CA TRP A 49 -6.81 -3.03 1.66
C TRP A 49 -7.83 -2.29 0.81
N ASP A 50 -8.00 -2.65 -0.47
CA ASP A 50 -8.96 -2.01 -1.37
C ASP A 50 -10.41 -2.18 -0.84
N LYS A 51 -10.72 -3.32 -0.21
CA LYS A 51 -12.02 -3.54 0.46
C LYS A 51 -12.14 -2.70 1.73
N ALA A 52 -11.11 -2.62 2.56
CA ALA A 52 -11.09 -1.79 3.77
C ALA A 52 -11.23 -0.30 3.44
N CYS A 53 -10.57 0.17 2.38
CA CYS A 53 -10.70 1.52 1.84
C CYS A 53 -12.14 1.86 1.48
N LYS A 54 -12.89 0.94 0.84
CA LYS A 54 -14.31 1.16 0.52
C LYS A 54 -15.18 1.33 1.76
N LEU A 55 -14.89 0.62 2.85
CA LEU A 55 -15.60 0.79 4.11
C LEU A 55 -15.30 2.16 4.71
N MET A 56 -14.02 2.53 4.79
CA MET A 56 -13.60 3.82 5.35
C MET A 56 -14.08 5.02 4.52
N GLU A 57 -14.18 4.89 3.19
CA GLU A 57 -14.71 5.93 2.30
C GLU A 57 -16.19 6.25 2.57
N VAL A 58 -16.97 5.26 3.04
CA VAL A 58 -18.37 5.47 3.44
C VAL A 58 -18.48 6.15 4.80
N GLU A 59 -17.57 5.85 5.72
CA GLU A 59 -17.60 6.40 7.09
C GLU A 59 -16.99 7.79 7.22
N LEU A 60 -16.02 8.11 6.36
CA LEU A 60 -15.30 9.37 6.39
C LEU A 60 -15.92 10.40 5.43
N THR A 61 -15.72 11.68 5.75
CA THR A 61 -15.95 12.73 4.75
C THR A 61 -14.94 12.57 3.61
N GLU A 62 -15.36 12.93 2.39
CA GLU A 62 -14.49 12.89 1.20
C GLU A 62 -13.14 13.58 1.43
N VAL A 63 -13.15 14.75 2.08
CA VAL A 63 -11.92 15.49 2.41
C VAL A 63 -11.04 14.70 3.37
N SER A 64 -11.60 14.08 4.41
CA SER A 64 -10.83 13.29 5.38
C SER A 64 -10.21 12.06 4.71
N TYR A 65 -11.00 11.33 3.92
CA TYR A 65 -10.52 10.15 3.21
C TYR A 65 -9.40 10.50 2.22
N ASN A 66 -9.62 11.50 1.37
CA ASN A 66 -8.64 11.93 0.38
C ASN A 66 -7.34 12.46 1.01
N THR A 67 -7.44 13.13 2.17
CA THR A 67 -6.27 13.71 2.84
C THR A 67 -5.45 12.67 3.60
N TRP A 68 -6.11 11.74 4.31
CA TRP A 68 -5.44 10.89 5.30
C TRP A 68 -5.32 9.42 4.90
N ILE A 69 -6.24 8.89 4.09
CA ILE A 69 -6.35 7.44 3.85
C ILE A 69 -5.95 7.08 2.41
N LYS A 70 -6.42 7.83 1.42
CA LYS A 70 -6.25 7.50 -0.01
C LYS A 70 -4.80 7.33 -0.45
N GLY A 71 -3.87 8.07 0.17
CA GLY A 71 -2.45 8.00 -0.15
C GLY A 71 -1.69 6.86 0.53
N ILE A 72 -2.34 6.09 1.41
CA ILE A 72 -1.72 4.97 2.11
C ILE A 72 -1.63 3.77 1.16
N VAL A 73 -0.47 3.12 1.16
CA VAL A 73 -0.18 1.99 0.29
C VAL A 73 0.04 0.73 1.12
N PRO A 74 -0.67 -0.37 0.88
CA PRO A 74 -0.47 -1.58 1.66
C PRO A 74 0.80 -2.28 1.19
N ILE A 75 1.64 -2.70 2.13
CA ILE A 75 2.97 -3.25 1.86
C ILE A 75 2.92 -4.77 1.96
N GLU A 76 2.58 -5.28 3.13
CA GLU A 76 2.53 -6.71 3.42
C GLU A 76 1.67 -6.99 4.65
N ILE A 77 1.27 -8.25 4.80
CA ILE A 77 0.80 -8.79 6.08
C ILE A 77 1.90 -9.73 6.58
N ALA A 78 2.43 -9.47 7.76
CA ALA A 78 3.41 -10.30 8.43
C ALA A 78 2.82 -10.76 9.77
N GLU A 79 2.53 -12.06 9.89
CA GLU A 79 1.87 -12.64 11.07
C GLU A 79 0.51 -11.96 11.33
N SER A 80 0.39 -11.20 12.42
CA SER A 80 -0.80 -10.41 12.79
C SER A 80 -0.59 -8.91 12.57
N ASN A 81 0.39 -8.51 11.76
CA ASN A 81 0.70 -7.12 11.50
C ASN A 81 0.43 -6.73 10.04
N PHE A 82 -0.39 -5.71 9.83
CA PHE A 82 -0.69 -5.14 8.51
C PHE A 82 0.17 -3.90 8.28
N LYS A 83 1.16 -4.02 7.41
CA LYS A 83 2.11 -2.93 7.14
C LYS A 83 1.61 -1.99 6.07
N LEU A 84 1.60 -0.69 6.38
CA LEU A 84 1.09 0.39 5.55
C LEU A 84 2.18 1.44 5.29
N GLY A 85 2.43 1.71 4.02
CA GLY A 85 3.31 2.76 3.53
C GLY A 85 2.62 4.12 3.53
N ILE A 86 3.30 5.14 4.05
CA ILE A 86 2.78 6.50 4.18
C ILE A 86 3.83 7.53 3.77
N VAL A 87 3.39 8.74 3.43
CA VAL A 87 4.23 9.71 2.73
C VAL A 87 5.32 10.35 3.61
N ASN A 88 5.06 10.56 4.90
CA ASN A 88 6.02 11.16 5.84
C ASN A 88 5.59 10.94 7.31
N GLN A 89 6.48 11.30 8.24
CA GLN A 89 6.25 11.19 9.68
C GLN A 89 5.05 12.03 10.17
N PHE A 90 4.79 13.19 9.58
CA PHE A 90 3.64 14.02 9.98
C PHE A 90 2.30 13.33 9.70
N ASN A 91 2.18 12.67 8.53
CA ASN A 91 1.01 11.85 8.20
C ASN A 91 0.89 10.68 9.18
N LYS A 92 2.01 10.00 9.48
CA LYS A 92 2.06 8.89 10.44
C LYS A 92 1.36 9.24 11.73
N GLU A 93 1.79 10.33 12.34
CA GLU A 93 1.31 10.71 13.66
C GLU A 93 -0.17 11.08 13.68
N ILE A 94 -0.69 11.69 12.59
CA ILE A 94 -2.11 12.03 12.51
C ILE A 94 -2.95 10.77 12.32
N ILE A 95 -2.50 9.86 11.46
CA ILE A 95 -3.18 8.59 11.19
C ILE A 95 -3.19 7.71 12.44
N GLU A 96 -2.04 7.54 13.11
CA GLU A 96 -1.94 6.79 14.36
C GLU A 96 -2.84 7.37 15.45
N ARG A 97 -2.92 8.70 15.60
CA ARG A 97 -3.73 9.31 16.66
C ARG A 97 -5.22 9.30 16.39
N ARG A 98 -5.66 9.37 15.13
CA ARG A 98 -7.07 9.64 14.79
C ARG A 98 -7.77 8.53 14.02
N TYR A 99 -7.03 7.77 13.23
CA TYR A 99 -7.59 6.86 12.24
C TYR A 99 -7.17 5.40 12.46
N ILE A 100 -6.24 5.11 13.38
CA ILE A 100 -5.74 3.76 13.61
C ILE A 100 -6.87 2.77 13.90
N LYS A 101 -7.80 3.15 14.79
CA LYS A 101 -8.89 2.27 15.18
C LYS A 101 -9.86 2.00 14.04
N LEU A 102 -10.15 3.03 13.23
CA LEU A 102 -10.97 2.89 12.03
C LEU A 102 -10.31 1.93 11.02
N ILE A 103 -9.00 2.03 10.84
CA ILE A 103 -8.25 1.16 9.94
C ILE A 103 -8.30 -0.29 10.43
N GLU A 104 -8.01 -0.52 11.72
CA GLU A 104 -8.07 -1.85 12.33
C GLU A 104 -9.47 -2.46 12.23
N ASP A 105 -10.51 -1.68 12.51
CA ASP A 105 -11.89 -2.14 12.43
C ASP A 105 -12.27 -2.48 10.98
N ALA A 106 -11.91 -1.63 10.01
CA ALA A 106 -12.16 -1.90 8.60
C ALA A 106 -11.43 -3.18 8.11
N LEU A 107 -10.19 -3.40 8.54
CA LEU A 107 -9.45 -4.62 8.25
C LEU A 107 -10.11 -5.84 8.89
N PHE A 108 -10.55 -5.73 10.14
CA PHE A 108 -11.28 -6.80 10.84
C PHE A 108 -12.59 -7.14 10.11
N TYR A 109 -13.39 -6.16 9.70
CA TYR A 109 -14.64 -6.42 8.97
C TYR A 109 -14.43 -7.15 7.64
N VAL A 110 -13.30 -6.92 6.97
CA VAL A 110 -12.98 -7.56 5.69
C VAL A 110 -12.45 -8.98 5.87
N THR A 111 -11.77 -9.26 6.98
CA THR A 111 -10.94 -10.47 7.13
C THR A 111 -11.33 -11.39 8.29
N ASP A 112 -12.10 -10.89 9.26
CA ASP A 112 -12.37 -11.52 10.57
C ASP A 112 -11.09 -11.77 11.40
N ILE A 113 -10.01 -11.02 11.11
CA ILE A 113 -8.72 -11.09 11.79
C ILE A 113 -8.38 -9.74 12.42
N ASN A 114 -7.95 -9.75 13.68
CA ASN A 114 -7.44 -8.55 14.33
C ASN A 114 -5.98 -8.36 13.92
N PHE A 115 -5.73 -7.29 13.17
CA PHE A 115 -4.39 -6.87 12.79
C PHE A 115 -3.92 -5.71 13.67
N ASP A 116 -2.68 -5.77 14.13
CA ASP A 116 -1.94 -4.58 14.52
C ASP A 116 -1.49 -3.86 13.24
N VAL A 117 -1.59 -2.54 13.19
CA VAL A 117 -1.21 -1.77 12.00
C VAL A 117 0.12 -1.07 12.23
N GLU A 118 1.09 -1.35 11.38
CA GLU A 118 2.41 -0.71 11.41
C GLU A 118 2.60 0.22 10.20
N PHE A 119 3.02 1.46 10.46
CA PHE A 119 3.31 2.42 9.40
C PHE A 119 4.81 2.54 9.08
N ILE A 120 5.13 2.42 7.79
CA ILE A 120 6.45 2.65 7.20
C ILE A 120 6.43 3.97 6.43
N VAL A 121 7.42 4.83 6.70
CA VAL A 121 7.62 6.14 6.04
C VAL A 121 8.63 6.04 4.91
#